data_AF-A0A7X5KT70-F1
#
_entry.id   AF-A0A7X5KT70-F1
#
_cell.length_a   1.000
_cell.length_b   1.000
_cell.length_c   1.000
_cell.angle_alpha   90.00
_cell.angle_beta   90.00
_cell.angle_gamma   90.00
#
_symmetry.space_group_name_H-M   'P 1'
#
loop_
_entity.id
_entity.type
_entity.pdbx_description
1 polymer ?
#
loop_
_entity_poly.entity_id
_entity_poly.type
_entity_poly.pdbx_seq_one_letter_code
_entity_poly.pdbx_strand_id
1 'polypeptide(L)'
;MFDESHCEEEFEELEGKVLVISPKRLKEEYWSPENQLWYATGGYGCHTFLSGRAVHSICLSDGEETRWNRGDFISVIRDECMPDWAKEKLRLLKGEQQPANQENEINLS
;
A
#
# COMPACT_ATOMS: atom_id res chain seq x y z
N MET A 1 14.42 -9.43 4.78
CA MET A 1 13.24 -8.66 5.24
C MET A 1 13.53 -7.21 4.96
N PHE A 2 12.51 -6.43 4.61
CA PHE A 2 12.62 -4.98 4.53
C PHE A 2 12.64 -4.38 5.94
N ASP A 3 13.42 -3.32 6.09
CA ASP A 3 13.61 -2.56 7.32
C ASP A 3 13.71 -1.06 7.00
N GLU A 4 14.01 -0.24 8.01
CA GLU A 4 14.13 1.21 7.89
C GLU A 4 15.10 1.64 6.78
N SER A 5 16.17 0.88 6.54
CA SER A 5 17.16 1.22 5.51
C SER A 5 16.63 1.13 4.08
N HIS A 6 15.48 0.47 3.87
CA HIS A 6 14.81 0.34 2.58
C HIS A 6 13.69 1.38 2.37
N CYS A 7 13.41 2.19 3.38
CA CYS A 7 12.25 3.08 3.40
C CYS A 7 12.62 4.56 3.23
N GLU A 8 11.63 5.36 2.88
CA GLU A 8 11.74 6.82 2.89
C GLU A 8 11.74 7.35 4.33
N GLU A 9 12.47 8.46 4.55
CA GLU A 9 12.45 9.20 5.81
C GLU A 9 11.10 9.92 5.94
N GLU A 10 10.30 9.53 6.94
CA GLU A 10 9.02 10.12 7.39
C GLU A 10 8.06 10.66 6.31
N PHE A 11 6.82 10.12 6.27
CA PHE A 11 5.78 10.60 5.36
C PHE A 11 4.54 11.06 6.10
N GLU A 12 3.95 12.18 5.66
CA GLU A 12 2.67 12.69 6.18
C GLU A 12 1.49 11.87 5.63
N GLU A 13 1.47 11.64 4.30
CA GLU A 13 0.42 10.94 3.57
C GLU A 13 0.82 9.52 3.14
N LEU A 14 0.06 8.53 3.58
CA LEU A 14 0.31 7.12 3.23
C LEU A 14 -0.60 6.59 2.12
N GLU A 15 -1.73 7.24 1.85
CA GLU A 15 -2.69 6.75 0.84
C GLU A 15 -2.05 6.72 -0.55
N GLY A 16 -2.24 5.61 -1.27
CA GLY A 16 -1.66 5.40 -2.59
C GLY A 16 -0.17 5.00 -2.59
N LYS A 17 0.42 4.76 -1.40
CA LYS A 17 1.82 4.32 -1.23
C LYS A 17 1.92 2.84 -0.88
N VAL A 18 3.11 2.27 -1.11
CA VAL A 18 3.46 0.92 -0.66
C VAL A 18 4.22 1.02 0.66
N LEU A 19 3.68 0.39 1.69
CA LEU A 19 4.18 0.43 3.05
C LEU A 19 4.87 -0.90 3.40
N VAL A 20 5.91 -0.81 4.23
CA VAL A 20 6.56 -1.97 4.83
C VAL A 20 5.95 -2.22 6.20
N ILE A 21 5.28 -3.36 6.42
CA ILE A 21 4.79 -3.73 7.76
C ILE A 21 5.93 -4.29 8.63
N SER A 22 5.89 -4.01 9.92
CA SER A 22 6.80 -4.63 10.87
C SER A 22 6.54 -6.14 10.96
N PRO A 23 7.57 -7.00 10.85
CA PRO A 23 7.39 -8.46 11.00
C PRO A 23 6.75 -8.85 12.34
N LYS A 24 6.95 -8.05 13.38
CA LYS A 24 6.35 -8.25 14.72
C LYS A 24 4.81 -8.17 14.73
N ARG A 25 4.20 -7.68 13.65
CA ARG A 25 2.73 -7.62 13.47
C ARG A 25 2.18 -8.79 12.68
N LEU A 26 3.04 -9.55 12.04
CA LEU A 26 2.69 -10.77 11.32
C LEU A 26 2.88 -11.99 12.24
N LYS A 27 2.16 -13.08 11.95
CA LYS A 27 2.51 -14.38 12.52
C LYS A 27 3.86 -14.82 11.95
N GLU A 28 4.61 -15.60 12.73
CA GLU A 28 5.96 -16.04 12.37
C GLU A 28 6.00 -16.83 11.05
N GLU A 29 4.95 -17.60 10.74
CA GLU A 29 4.78 -18.32 9.47
C GLU A 29 4.74 -17.39 8.24
N TYR A 30 4.42 -16.10 8.42
CA TYR A 30 4.39 -15.09 7.36
C TYR A 30 5.63 -14.19 7.35
N TRP A 31 6.69 -14.51 8.09
CA TRP A 31 7.94 -13.73 8.10
C TRP A 31 8.73 -13.91 6.80
N SER A 32 8.27 -13.27 5.74
CA SER A 32 8.94 -13.18 4.45
C SER A 32 8.88 -11.74 3.90
N PRO A 33 9.83 -11.32 3.04
CA PRO A 33 9.80 -9.99 2.44
C PRO A 33 8.52 -9.74 1.63
N GLU A 34 7.98 -10.78 1.01
CA GLU A 34 6.78 -10.70 0.17
C GLU A 34 5.54 -10.27 0.97
N ASN A 35 5.37 -10.82 2.18
CA ASN A 35 4.25 -10.50 3.06
C ASN A 35 4.41 -9.15 3.80
N GLN A 36 5.54 -8.47 3.60
CA GLN A 36 5.78 -7.17 4.23
C GLN A 36 5.25 -5.99 3.42
N LEU A 37 4.96 -6.15 2.13
CA LEU A 37 4.60 -5.04 1.25
C LEU A 37 3.08 -4.90 1.12
N TRP A 38 2.57 -3.77 1.57
CA TRP A 38 1.15 -3.47 1.62
C TRP A 38 0.84 -2.16 0.90
N TYR A 39 -0.06 -2.18 -0.07
CA TYR A 39 -0.55 -0.98 -0.74
C TYR A 39 -1.64 -0.33 0.11
N ALA A 40 -1.41 0.91 0.58
CA ALA A 40 -2.39 1.64 1.36
C ALA A 40 -3.49 2.23 0.45
N THR A 41 -4.73 1.82 0.69
CA THR A 41 -5.91 2.24 -0.08
C THR A 41 -6.70 3.36 0.60
N GLY A 42 -6.44 3.64 1.88
CA GLY A 42 -7.00 4.80 2.58
C GLY A 42 -7.21 4.58 4.07
N GLY A 43 -8.05 5.42 4.67
CA GLY A 43 -8.37 5.39 6.10
C GLY A 43 -7.73 6.51 6.89
N TYR A 44 -8.29 6.84 8.06
CA TYR A 44 -7.86 8.01 8.83
C TYR A 44 -6.40 7.98 9.28
N GLY A 45 -5.80 6.79 9.43
CA GLY A 45 -4.39 6.62 9.74
C GLY A 45 -3.45 6.96 8.59
N CYS A 46 -3.95 7.13 7.36
CA CYS A 46 -3.14 7.58 6.23
C CYS A 46 -2.72 9.05 6.34
N HIS A 47 -3.40 9.85 7.16
CA HIS A 47 -3.18 11.29 7.30
C HIS A 47 -2.79 11.64 8.74
N THR A 48 -1.70 12.39 8.95
CA THR A 48 -1.23 12.80 10.28
C THR A 48 -2.19 13.74 11.00
N PHE A 49 -2.96 14.53 10.25
CA PHE A 49 -3.88 15.55 10.79
C PHE A 49 -5.24 15.01 11.22
N LEU A 50 -5.59 13.76 10.86
CA LEU A 50 -6.89 13.18 11.18
C LEU A 50 -6.83 12.38 12.48
N SER A 51 -7.90 12.46 13.28
CA SER A 51 -8.02 11.66 14.49
C SER A 51 -8.36 10.21 14.12
N GLY A 52 -7.34 9.39 13.87
CA GLY A 52 -7.51 7.97 13.60
C GLY A 52 -6.19 7.28 13.30
N ARG A 53 -6.19 5.95 13.44
CA ARG A 53 -4.99 5.13 13.18
C ARG A 53 -5.19 4.11 12.08
N ALA A 54 -6.40 3.92 11.60
CA ALA A 54 -6.75 2.87 10.65
C ALA A 54 -6.13 3.16 9.27
N VAL A 55 -5.37 2.21 8.75
CA VAL A 55 -4.90 2.18 7.37
C VAL A 55 -5.50 0.93 6.74
N HIS A 56 -6.37 1.12 5.76
CA HIS A 56 -6.85 0.03 4.90
C HIS A 56 -5.80 -0.21 3.81
N SER A 57 -5.53 -1.48 3.55
CA SER A 57 -4.44 -1.85 2.65
C SER A 57 -4.63 -3.22 2.04
N ILE A 58 -3.96 -3.44 0.90
CA ILE A 58 -3.94 -4.68 0.13
C ILE A 58 -2.53 -5.26 0.20
N CYS A 59 -2.38 -6.51 0.63
CA CYS A 59 -1.11 -7.21 0.59
C CYS A 59 -0.68 -7.47 -0.87
N LEU A 60 0.56 -7.13 -1.23
CA LEU A 60 1.01 -7.30 -2.61
C LEU A 60 1.37 -8.76 -2.96
N SER A 61 1.57 -9.65 -1.97
CA SER A 61 1.89 -11.05 -2.23
C SER A 61 0.67 -11.87 -2.66
N ASP A 62 -0.46 -11.71 -1.97
CA ASP A 62 -1.67 -12.53 -2.13
C ASP A 62 -2.95 -11.74 -2.41
N GLY A 63 -2.92 -10.41 -2.30
CA GLY A 63 -4.07 -9.55 -2.52
C GLY A 63 -5.01 -9.44 -1.31
N GLU A 64 -4.63 -9.93 -0.13
CA GLU A 64 -5.47 -9.83 1.07
C GLU A 64 -5.73 -8.36 1.45
N GLU A 65 -6.99 -7.99 1.63
CA GLU A 65 -7.36 -6.70 2.19
C GLU A 65 -7.39 -6.76 3.72
N THR A 66 -6.64 -5.89 4.38
CA THR A 66 -6.59 -5.82 5.85
C THR A 66 -6.55 -4.38 6.34
N ARG A 67 -7.14 -4.14 7.50
CA ARG A 67 -7.00 -2.91 8.27
C ARG A 67 -5.87 -3.06 9.28
N TRP A 68 -4.86 -2.21 9.16
CA TRP A 68 -3.75 -2.07 10.10
C TRP A 68 -3.82 -0.73 10.87
N ASN A 69 -2.97 -0.55 11.87
CA ASN A 69 -2.69 0.78 12.42
C ASN A 69 -1.52 1.43 11.69
N ARG A 70 -1.49 2.77 11.60
CA ARG A 70 -0.34 3.53 11.08
C ARG A 70 0.99 3.08 11.68
N GLY A 71 1.03 2.88 13.00
CA GLY A 71 2.23 2.44 13.73
C GLY A 71 2.55 0.94 13.63
N ASP A 72 1.80 0.17 12.82
CA ASP A 72 2.16 -1.21 12.48
C ASP A 72 3.16 -1.26 11.33
N PHE A 73 3.27 -0.17 10.57
CA PHE A 73 4.22 0.00 9.48
C PHE A 73 5.54 0.60 9.96
N ILE A 74 6.61 0.25 9.25
CA ILE A 74 7.94 0.85 9.38
C ILE A 74 7.91 2.23 8.70
N SER A 75 7.73 2.27 7.37
CA SER A 75 7.53 3.48 6.56
C SER A 75 7.18 3.06 5.11
N VAL A 76 7.14 4.02 4.20
CA VAL A 76 6.99 3.84 2.75
C VAL A 76 8.27 3.24 2.17
N ILE A 77 8.17 2.16 1.37
CA ILE A 77 9.34 1.59 0.69
C ILE A 77 9.82 2.52 -0.42
N ARG A 78 11.15 2.69 -0.56
CA ARG A 78 11.72 3.44 -1.69
C ARG A 78 11.53 2.69 -3.00
N ASP A 79 11.30 3.43 -4.08
CA ASP A 79 11.07 2.88 -5.41
C ASP A 79 12.21 1.98 -5.92
N GLU A 80 13.47 2.32 -5.59
CA GLU A 80 14.64 1.51 -5.95
C GLU A 80 14.78 0.23 -5.12
N CYS A 81 14.18 0.18 -3.93
CA CYS A 81 14.15 -1.01 -3.07
C CYS A 81 12.95 -1.92 -3.37
N MET A 82 11.96 -1.44 -4.11
CA MET A 82 10.77 -2.20 -4.44
C MET A 82 11.07 -3.27 -5.51
N PRO A 83 10.79 -4.56 -5.24
CA PRO A 83 11.05 -5.64 -6.18
C PRO A 83 10.08 -5.61 -7.37
N ASP A 84 10.51 -6.15 -8.52
CA ASP A 84 9.76 -6.07 -9.77
C ASP A 84 8.36 -6.71 -9.70
N TRP A 85 8.22 -7.83 -8.96
CA TRP A 85 6.93 -8.47 -8.77
C TRP A 85 5.94 -7.56 -8.04
N ALA A 86 6.40 -6.75 -7.08
CA ALA A 86 5.56 -5.83 -6.33
C ALA A 86 5.14 -4.65 -7.19
N LYS A 87 6.06 -4.13 -8.03
CA LYS A 87 5.77 -3.08 -9.03
C LYS A 87 4.69 -3.55 -10.02
N GLU A 88 4.80 -4.79 -10.51
CA GLU A 88 3.82 -5.35 -11.43
C GLU A 88 2.45 -5.55 -10.76
N LYS A 89 2.42 -6.09 -9.54
CA LYS A 89 1.17 -6.23 -8.77
C LYS A 89 0.51 -4.88 -8.49
N LEU A 90 1.30 -3.87 -8.12
CA LEU A 90 0.81 -2.51 -7.93
C LEU A 90 0.19 -1.93 -9.21
N ARG A 91 0.82 -2.17 -10.37
CA ARG A 91 0.31 -1.74 -11.68
C ARG A 91 -1.05 -2.39 -11.99
N LEU A 92 -1.20 -3.69 -11.74
CA LEU A 92 -2.45 -4.41 -11.93
C LEU A 92 -3.56 -3.85 -11.03
N LEU A 93 -3.29 -3.69 -9.73
CA LEU A 93 -4.25 -3.13 -8.76
C LEU A 93 -4.71 -1.72 -9.16
N LYS A 94 -3.80 -0.85 -9.59
CA LYS A 94 -4.13 0.50 -10.05
C LYS A 94 -4.92 0.51 -11.36
N GLY A 95 -4.67 -0.45 -12.24
CA GLY A 95 -5.44 -0.62 -13.48
C GLY A 95 -6.86 -1.14 -13.24
N GLU A 96 -7.05 -2.02 -12.26
CA GLU A 96 -8.36 -2.52 -11.84
C GLU A 96 -9.20 -1.46 -11.12
N GLN A 97 -8.55 -0.50 -10.45
CA GLN A 97 -9.22 0.59 -9.72
C GLN A 97 -9.66 1.78 -10.61
N GLN A 98 -9.39 1.78 -11.91
CA GLN A 98 -9.98 2.76 -12.83
C GLN A 98 -11.43 2.39 -13.16
N PRO A 99 -12.45 3.16 -12.72
CA PRO A 99 -13.80 2.95 -13.22
C PRO A 99 -13.85 3.23 -14.73
N ALA A 100 -14.56 2.39 -15.47
CA ALA A 100 -14.89 2.60 -16.87
C ALA A 100 -15.81 3.81 -17.06
N ASN A 101 -15.28 5.03 -16.95
CA ASN A 101 -15.94 6.22 -17.49
C ASN A 101 -15.57 6.33 -18.97
N GLN A 102 -16.24 5.52 -19.80
CA GLN A 102 -16.41 5.83 -21.21
C GLN A 102 -17.58 6.81 -21.33
N GLU A 103 -17.29 8.10 -21.31
CA GLU A 103 -18.22 9.11 -21.82
C GLU A 103 -18.36 8.90 -23.35
N ASN A 104 -19.41 8.16 -23.73
CA ASN A 104 -19.96 8.22 -25.08
C ASN A 104 -20.71 9.54 -25.24
N GLU A 105 -19.99 10.63 -25.51
CA GLU A 105 -20.55 11.82 -26.17
C GLU A 105 -19.89 12.01 -27.54
N ILE A 106 -20.30 11.17 -28.48
CA ILE A 106 -20.27 11.51 -29.90
C ILE A 106 -21.56 11.00 -30.52
N ASN A 107 -22.59 11.85 -30.50
CA ASN A 107 -23.25 12.23 -31.75
C ASN A 107 -23.90 13.59 -31.56
N LEU A 108 -23.26 14.58 -32.20
CA LEU A 108 -23.83 15.88 -32.51
C LEU A 108 -25.11 15.70 -33.34
N SER A 109 -25.95 16.72 -33.17
CA SER A 109 -27.13 17.10 -33.94
C SER A 109 -26.97 17.01 -35.45
#